data_AF-A0A9Q1ANA7-F1
#
_entry.id   AF-A0A9Q1ANA7-F1
#
_cell.length_a   1.000
_cell.length_b   1.000
_cell.length_c   1.000
_cell.angle_alpha   90.00
_cell.angle_beta   90.00
_cell.angle_gamma   90.00
#
_symmetry.space_group_name_H-M   'P 1'
#
loop_
_entity.id
_entity.type
_entity.pdbx_description
1 polymer ?
#
loop_
_entity_poly.entity_id
_entity_poly.type
_entity_poly.pdbx_seq_one_letter_code
_entity_poly.pdbx_strand_id
1 'polypeptide(L)'
;MENRSFDHVLGWLKSSRPDIDGLSGSESNRVSASDPNSDEVFVSDDAVFIDSDPGHSFQAIREQIFGSNDSFADPAPMNGFVQQAKGMSETMSKTVMSGFKPSLLPVYTGLAKRVRRF
;
A
#
# COMPACT_ATOMS: atom_id res chain seq x y z
N MET A 1 -4.95 -14.80 -0.25
CA MET A 1 -4.70 -13.35 -0.28
C MET A 1 -3.36 -13.16 -0.96
N GLU A 2 -3.34 -13.23 -2.29
CA GLU A 2 -2.08 -13.36 -3.03
C GLU A 2 -1.51 -12.01 -3.48
N ASN A 3 -2.34 -10.96 -3.53
CA ASN A 3 -2.06 -9.78 -4.33
C ASN A 3 -2.31 -8.45 -3.59
N ARG A 4 -1.89 -8.39 -2.32
CA ARG A 4 -2.10 -7.22 -1.45
C ARG A 4 -0.80 -6.86 -0.74
N SER A 5 -0.42 -5.57 -0.74
CA SER A 5 0.73 -5.09 0.02
C SER A 5 0.54 -5.36 1.52
N PHE A 6 1.65 -5.43 2.26
CA PHE A 6 1.60 -5.63 3.71
C PHE A 6 0.71 -4.58 4.40
N ASP A 7 0.80 -3.32 3.97
CA ASP A 7 0.02 -2.22 4.53
C ASP A 7 -1.49 -2.35 4.27
N HIS A 8 -1.87 -2.97 3.15
CA HIS A 8 -3.27 -3.21 2.81
C HIS A 8 -3.94 -4.19 3.82
N VAL A 9 -3.17 -5.08 4.45
CA VAL A 9 -3.66 -6.09 5.39
C VAL A 9 -3.39 -5.70 6.84
N LEU A 10 -2.24 -5.08 7.12
CA LEU A 10 -1.74 -4.87 8.48
C LEU A 10 -1.26 -3.44 8.77
N GLY A 11 -1.23 -2.54 7.79
CA GLY A 11 -0.68 -1.18 7.95
C GLY A 11 -1.39 -0.38 9.05
N TRP A 12 -2.70 -0.56 9.19
CA TRP A 12 -3.51 0.14 10.21
C TRP A 12 -3.36 -0.41 11.64
N LEU A 13 -2.54 -1.46 11.86
CA LEU A 13 -2.27 -1.97 13.20
C LEU A 13 -1.55 -0.97 14.09
N LYS A 14 -0.82 0.00 13.50
CA LYS A 14 -0.07 1.05 14.21
C LYS A 14 -0.93 1.80 15.22
N SER A 15 -2.21 2.02 14.92
CA SER A 15 -3.20 2.63 15.83
C SER A 15 -3.33 1.92 17.18
N SER A 16 -3.11 0.60 17.22
CA SER A 16 -3.19 -0.23 18.43
C SER A 16 -1.85 -0.84 18.86
N ARG A 17 -0.82 -0.69 18.02
CA ARG A 17 0.55 -1.20 18.18
C ARG A 17 1.55 -0.21 17.59
N PRO A 18 1.89 0.87 18.32
CA PRO A 18 2.77 1.92 17.81
C PRO A 18 4.21 1.45 17.58
N ASP A 19 4.56 0.23 18.02
CA ASP A 19 5.86 -0.41 17.80
C ASP A 19 6.01 -1.06 16.41
N ILE A 20 4.93 -1.12 15.63
CA ILE A 20 4.95 -1.59 14.24
C ILE A 20 5.15 -0.40 13.32
N ASP A 21 6.07 -0.55 12.35
CA ASP A 21 6.16 0.38 11.22
C ASP A 21 4.98 0.13 10.29
N GLY A 22 4.03 1.06 10.29
CA GLY A 22 2.76 0.98 9.58
C GLY A 22 2.19 2.38 9.35
N LEU A 23 0.94 2.45 8.89
CA LEU A 23 0.33 3.67 8.41
C LEU A 23 -0.15 4.58 9.55
N SER A 24 0.18 5.88 9.46
CA SER A 24 -0.43 6.93 10.29
C SER A 24 -1.66 7.58 9.65
N GLY A 25 -1.90 7.35 8.36
CA GLY A 25 -3.00 7.97 7.61
C GLY A 25 -2.61 9.26 6.87
N SER A 26 -1.34 9.63 6.93
CA SER A 26 -0.78 10.83 6.27
C SER A 26 0.03 10.47 5.02
N GLU A 27 0.28 9.19 4.80
CA GLU A 27 1.01 8.65 3.66
C GLU A 27 0.19 8.78 2.38
N SER A 28 0.87 9.10 1.28
CA SER A 28 0.25 9.30 -0.03
C SER A 28 1.15 8.81 -1.16
N ASN A 29 0.55 8.62 -2.33
CA ASN A 29 1.25 8.47 -3.59
C ASN A 29 0.63 9.42 -4.61
N ARG A 30 1.46 9.97 -5.51
CA ARG A 30 1.00 10.83 -6.59
C ARG A 30 0.47 9.99 -7.75
N VAL A 31 -0.49 10.55 -8.47
CA VAL A 31 -1.01 9.96 -9.71
C VAL A 31 0.08 9.85 -10.78
N SER A 32 1.02 10.78 -10.80
CA SER A 32 2.27 10.72 -11.56
C SER A 32 3.44 10.92 -10.60
N ALA A 33 4.30 9.92 -10.46
CA ALA A 33 5.43 9.96 -9.52
C ALA A 33 6.49 11.00 -9.92
N SER A 34 6.59 11.30 -11.22
CA SER A 34 7.54 12.28 -11.76
C SER A 34 7.03 13.73 -11.70
N ASP A 35 5.73 13.95 -11.47
CA ASP A 35 5.14 15.29 -11.44
C ASP A 35 4.78 15.70 -9.99
N PRO A 36 5.52 16.64 -9.38
CA PRO A 36 5.27 17.07 -8.00
C PRO A 36 3.92 17.80 -7.84
N ASN A 37 3.31 18.28 -8.92
CA ASN A 37 2.00 18.94 -8.90
C ASN A 37 0.85 17.97 -9.16
N SER A 38 1.14 16.69 -9.38
CA SER A 38 0.13 15.67 -9.62
C SER A 38 -0.68 15.39 -8.36
N ASP A 39 -1.98 15.11 -8.56
CA ASP A 39 -2.93 14.76 -7.51
C ASP A 39 -2.39 13.64 -6.60
N GLU A 40 -2.68 13.75 -5.32
CA GLU A 40 -2.33 12.75 -4.32
C GLU A 40 -3.51 11.85 -4.00
N VAL A 41 -3.20 10.57 -3.86
CA VAL A 41 -4.11 9.60 -3.25
C VAL A 41 -3.51 9.22 -1.91
N PHE A 42 -4.21 9.58 -0.85
CA PHE A 42 -3.85 9.25 0.52
C PHE A 42 -4.30 7.83 0.87
N VAL A 43 -3.61 7.22 1.81
CA VAL A 43 -4.04 5.95 2.37
C VAL A 43 -5.37 6.08 3.12
N SER A 44 -6.19 5.04 3.07
CA SER A 44 -7.49 4.98 3.76
C SER A 44 -7.71 3.62 4.43
N ASP A 45 -8.64 3.54 5.37
CA ASP A 45 -8.93 2.31 6.14
C ASP A 45 -10.27 1.63 5.72
N ASP A 46 -10.82 2.04 4.58
CA ASP A 46 -12.12 1.62 4.05
C ASP A 46 -12.03 0.49 3.03
N ALA A 47 -10.94 -0.28 3.02
CA ALA A 47 -10.80 -1.42 2.13
C ALA A 47 -11.93 -2.43 2.35
N VAL A 48 -12.51 -2.85 1.23
CA VAL A 48 -13.52 -3.91 1.16
C VAL A 48 -12.92 -5.16 0.53
N PHE A 49 -13.56 -6.31 0.75
CA PHE A 49 -13.16 -7.57 0.13
C PHE A 49 -13.55 -7.57 -1.35
N ILE A 50 -12.79 -6.84 -2.18
CA ILE A 50 -12.86 -6.91 -3.64
C ILE A 50 -11.69 -7.76 -4.13
N ASP A 51 -11.95 -8.63 -5.10
CA ASP A 51 -10.93 -9.39 -5.83
C ASP A 51 -10.32 -8.48 -6.91
N SER A 52 -9.54 -7.49 -6.48
CA SER A 52 -8.75 -6.65 -7.38
C SER A 52 -7.34 -7.18 -7.41
N ASP A 53 -6.87 -7.51 -8.62
CA ASP A 53 -5.56 -8.08 -8.89
C ASP A 53 -4.65 -6.98 -9.49
N PRO A 54 -3.86 -6.24 -8.68
CA PRO A 54 -2.92 -5.26 -9.19
C PRO A 54 -1.84 -5.90 -10.09
N GLY A 55 -0.94 -5.10 -10.66
CA GLY A 55 0.08 -5.66 -11.54
C GLY A 55 1.09 -6.50 -10.75
N HIS A 56 1.23 -7.78 -11.08
CA HIS A 56 2.18 -8.71 -10.44
C HIS A 56 3.41 -9.05 -11.29
N SER A 57 3.56 -8.42 -12.46
CA SER A 57 4.78 -8.58 -13.25
C SER A 57 5.97 -7.90 -12.56
N PHE A 58 7.18 -8.41 -12.80
CA PHE A 58 8.41 -7.76 -12.30
C PHE A 58 8.49 -6.28 -12.70
N GLN A 59 7.98 -5.93 -13.88
CA GLN A 59 7.93 -4.55 -14.35
C GLN A 59 6.96 -3.70 -13.52
N ALA A 60 5.77 -4.22 -13.21
CA ALA A 60 4.79 -3.54 -12.38
C ALA A 60 5.30 -3.33 -10.94
N ILE A 61 5.93 -4.35 -10.36
CA ILE A 61 6.52 -4.26 -9.01
C ILE A 61 7.64 -3.20 -8.99
N ARG A 62 8.50 -3.18 -10.02
CA ARG A 62 9.54 -2.15 -10.13
C ARG A 62 8.93 -0.75 -10.19
N GLU A 63 7.90 -0.57 -11.00
CA GLU A 63 7.21 0.72 -11.09
C GLU A 63 6.57 1.12 -9.76
N GLN A 64 5.91 0.19 -9.05
CA GLN A 64 5.35 0.47 -7.73
C GLN A 64 6.41 0.96 -6.73
N ILE A 65 7.58 0.32 -6.70
CA ILE A 65 8.69 0.63 -5.78
C ILE A 65 9.38 1.95 -6.12
N PHE A 66 9.60 2.23 -7.40
CA PHE A 66 10.46 3.34 -7.82
C PHE A 66 9.75 4.51 -8.50
N GLY A 67 8.50 4.32 -8.93
CA GLY A 67 7.73 5.30 -9.70
C GLY A 67 8.32 5.66 -11.06
N SER A 68 9.43 5.04 -11.46
CA SER A 68 10.21 5.38 -12.63
C SER A 68 10.98 4.19 -13.18
N ASN A 69 11.69 4.40 -14.30
CA ASN A 69 12.59 3.40 -14.85
C ASN A 69 13.94 3.31 -14.14
N ASP A 70 14.27 4.30 -13.29
CA ASP A 70 15.44 4.27 -12.43
C ASP A 70 15.13 3.41 -11.20
N SER A 71 15.95 2.39 -10.97
CA SER A 71 15.75 1.37 -9.93
C SER A 71 16.92 1.27 -8.96
N PHE A 72 17.68 2.35 -8.79
CA PHE A 72 18.91 2.37 -7.98
C PHE A 72 18.79 3.19 -6.68
N ALA A 73 17.67 3.88 -6.46
CA ALA A 73 17.47 4.68 -5.25
C ALA A 73 17.45 3.81 -3.97
N ASP A 74 18.19 4.23 -2.95
CA ASP A 74 18.25 3.60 -1.63
C ASP A 74 18.19 4.67 -0.51
N PRO A 75 17.12 4.69 0.33
CA PRO A 75 15.97 3.79 0.27
C PRO A 75 15.12 4.04 -0.98
N ALA A 76 14.46 2.99 -1.46
CA ALA A 76 13.51 3.11 -2.56
C ALA A 76 12.35 4.05 -2.18
N PRO A 77 11.84 4.87 -3.13
CA PRO A 77 10.90 5.94 -2.82
C PRO A 77 9.46 5.47 -2.53
N MET A 78 9.09 4.24 -2.94
CA MET A 78 7.76 3.64 -2.70
C MET A 78 6.60 4.51 -3.21
N ASN A 79 6.80 5.22 -4.33
CA ASN A 79 5.93 6.30 -4.79
C ASN A 79 5.16 6.01 -6.10
N GLY A 80 5.20 4.77 -6.61
CA GLY A 80 4.61 4.41 -7.90
C GLY A 80 3.33 3.57 -7.84
N PHE A 81 2.80 3.27 -6.65
CA PHE A 81 1.62 2.40 -6.50
C PHE A 81 0.39 2.95 -7.22
N VAL A 82 0.13 4.25 -7.06
CA VAL A 82 -1.03 4.92 -7.67
C VAL A 82 -0.86 5.02 -9.19
N GLN A 83 0.33 5.38 -9.66
CA GLN A 83 0.64 5.50 -11.08
C GLN A 83 0.44 4.15 -11.80
N GLN A 84 1.02 3.08 -11.24
CA GLN A 84 0.92 1.74 -11.81
C GLN A 84 -0.55 1.25 -11.81
N ALA A 85 -1.28 1.47 -10.71
CA ALA A 85 -2.68 1.09 -10.61
C ALA A 85 -3.58 1.86 -11.59
N LYS A 86 -3.33 3.16 -11.79
CA LYS A 86 -4.06 3.99 -12.75
C LYS A 86 -3.87 3.49 -14.18
N GLY A 87 -2.68 3.00 -14.53
CA GLY A 87 -2.39 2.38 -15.82
C GLY A 87 -3.22 1.13 -16.12
N MET A 88 -3.80 0.50 -15.08
CA MET A 88 -4.68 -0.67 -15.21
C MET A 88 -6.16 -0.30 -15.18
N SER A 89 -6.58 0.62 -14.30
CA SER A 89 -7.95 1.14 -14.21
C SER A 89 -8.02 2.42 -13.38
N GLU A 90 -8.89 3.36 -13.77
CA GLU A 90 -9.13 4.61 -13.03
C GLU A 90 -9.60 4.38 -11.59
N THR A 91 -10.31 3.29 -11.32
CA THR A 91 -10.84 2.99 -9.98
C THR A 91 -9.81 2.33 -9.07
N MET A 92 -8.73 1.78 -9.62
CA MET A 92 -7.79 0.94 -8.86
C MET A 92 -6.83 1.75 -7.99
N SER A 93 -6.59 3.02 -8.33
CA SER A 93 -5.78 3.93 -7.51
C SER A 93 -6.29 4.08 -6.08
N LYS A 94 -7.62 4.08 -5.88
CA LYS A 94 -8.20 4.12 -4.53
C LYS A 94 -8.09 2.76 -3.84
N THR A 95 -8.37 1.68 -4.56
CA THR A 95 -8.30 0.32 -4.02
C THR A 95 -6.89 -0.02 -3.51
N VAL A 96 -5.85 0.31 -4.28
CA VAL A 96 -4.46 0.01 -3.89
C VAL A 96 -4.00 0.80 -2.65
N MET A 97 -4.54 2.01 -2.47
CA MET A 97 -4.23 2.86 -1.32
C MET A 97 -5.14 2.63 -0.10
N SER A 98 -6.22 1.86 -0.25
CA SER A 98 -7.07 1.46 0.88
C SER A 98 -6.46 0.27 1.62
N GLY A 99 -6.64 0.19 2.94
CA GLY A 99 -6.24 -0.93 3.77
C GLY A 99 -7.36 -1.38 4.70
N PHE A 100 -7.29 -2.62 5.19
CA PHE A 100 -8.31 -3.16 6.08
C PHE A 100 -8.15 -2.62 7.50
N LYS A 101 -9.29 -2.28 8.13
CA LYS A 101 -9.33 -2.05 9.57
C LYS A 101 -8.90 -3.32 10.30
N PRO A 102 -8.10 -3.22 11.37
CA PRO A 102 -7.69 -4.39 12.17
C PRO A 102 -8.85 -5.26 12.67
N SER A 103 -10.03 -4.67 12.88
CA SER A 103 -11.26 -5.36 13.30
C SER A 103 -11.84 -6.28 12.23
N LEU A 104 -11.59 -6.01 10.94
CA LEU A 104 -12.03 -6.84 9.81
C LEU A 104 -11.13 -8.06 9.59
N LEU A 105 -9.94 -8.09 10.21
CA LEU A 105 -8.97 -9.18 10.10
C LEU A 105 -8.55 -9.70 11.50
N PRO A 106 -9.50 -10.19 12.31
CA PRO A 106 -9.26 -10.50 13.73
C PRO A 106 -8.23 -11.62 13.94
N VAL A 107 -8.12 -12.58 13.01
CA VAL A 107 -7.14 -13.67 13.10
C VAL A 107 -5.72 -13.15 12.88
N TYR A 108 -5.49 -12.37 11.81
CA TYR A 108 -4.17 -11.79 11.52
C TYR A 108 -3.76 -10.77 12.58
N THR A 109 -4.67 -9.89 12.99
CA THR A 109 -4.46 -8.95 14.10
C THR A 109 -4.13 -9.69 15.40
N GLY A 110 -4.84 -10.78 15.68
CA GLY A 110 -4.62 -11.61 16.86
C GLY A 110 -3.29 -12.37 16.86
N LEU A 111 -2.79 -12.78 15.69
CA LEU A 111 -1.46 -13.37 15.52
C LEU A 111 -0.37 -12.31 15.67
N ALA A 112 -0.49 -11.18 14.97
CA ALA A 112 0.46 -10.08 15.08
C ALA A 112 0.66 -9.67 16.54
N LYS A 113 -0.43 -9.45 17.30
CA LYS A 113 -0.36 -9.10 18.74
C LYS A 113 0.34 -10.14 19.63
N ARG A 114 0.34 -11.43 19.25
CA ARG A 114 0.92 -12.51 20.06
C ARG A 114 2.39 -12.77 19.77
N VAL A 115 2.85 -12.51 18.55
CA VAL A 115 4.24 -12.75 18.17
C VAL A 115 5.03 -11.46 18.38
N ARG A 116 5.60 -11.32 19.59
CA ARG A 116 6.59 -10.30 19.93
C ARG A 116 7.86 -11.02 20.39
N ARG A 117 8.66 -11.49 19.44
CA ARG A 117 10.05 -11.92 19.64
C ARG A 117 10.70 -12.14 18.27
N PHE A 118 11.28 -11.08 17.73
CA PHE A 118 12.61 -11.05 17.13
C PHE A 118 13.18 -9.65 17.38
#